data_AF-I0H877-F1
#
_entry.id   AF-I0H877-F1
#
_cell.length_a   1.000
_cell.length_b   1.000
_cell.length_c   1.000
_cell.angle_alpha   90.00
_cell.angle_beta   90.00
_cell.angle_gamma   90.00
#
_symmetry.space_group_name_H-M   'P 1'
#
loop_
_entity.id
_entity.type
_entity.pdbx_description
1 polymer ?
#
loop_
_entity_poly.entity_id
_entity_poly.type
_entity_poly.pdbx_seq_one_letter_code
_entity_poly.pdbx_strand_id
1 'polypeptide(L)'
;MAQLPYRSDRVPVSSGQLGGWRGARVGTTVRLDGPCPACRHPTRVVASLTSTSLEGFEPATGLTVAFVCNCGKEHRGQPPEPPQGCGRSWSATVTVGDDGAVSLAPVDDPQLVEAAEAFRVAQTGQLDRLRGAAEKWIAGITALLGVLGVAGIGFGAEQVRKLGVPGRISLGTVVALAILSGAVAIALAYRAAYGWPRQRSIADDTALLAWHADQQALPAAVADRLRTAVRMAGVALALLTVAAGLLWFLPEAKPAAPLVKVSTAEETIICGTLLNSRADGSMRVRRADDGTLETIPLAGVARVVTVAKC
;
A
#
# COMPACT_ATOMS: atom_id res chain seq x y z
N MET A 1 -27.74 -6.01 6.45
CA MET A 1 -27.94 -5.65 7.88
C MET A 1 -29.23 -4.85 7.97
N ALA A 2 -30.27 -5.36 8.62
CA ALA A 2 -31.50 -4.62 8.83
C ALA A 2 -31.22 -3.42 9.77
N GLN A 3 -31.50 -2.20 9.33
CA GLN A 3 -31.45 -1.02 10.20
C GLN A 3 -32.50 -1.19 11.29
N LEU A 4 -32.06 -1.28 12.55
CA LEU A 4 -32.99 -1.24 13.67
C LEU A 4 -33.64 0.16 13.70
N PRO A 5 -34.99 0.26 13.66
CA PRO A 5 -35.71 1.55 13.62
C PRO A 5 -35.49 2.43 14.86
N TYR A 6 -34.82 1.89 15.87
CA TYR A 6 -34.53 2.57 17.14
C TYR A 6 -33.36 3.58 17.06
N ARG A 7 -32.53 3.55 16.02
CA ARG A 7 -31.18 4.14 16.05
C ARG A 7 -30.97 5.42 15.22
N SER A 8 -32.02 6.07 14.73
CA SER A 8 -31.86 7.10 13.68
C SER A 8 -32.37 8.50 13.99
N ASP A 9 -33.15 8.70 15.05
CA ASP A 9 -33.80 10.01 15.24
C ASP A 9 -32.88 10.98 15.98
N ARG A 10 -32.41 11.99 15.23
CA ARG A 10 -31.71 13.15 15.77
C ARG A 10 -32.71 14.07 16.47
N VAL A 11 -32.37 14.52 17.67
CA VAL A 11 -33.19 15.43 18.48
C VAL A 11 -32.55 16.82 18.50
N PRO A 12 -33.24 17.88 18.06
CA PRO A 12 -32.75 19.24 18.22
C PRO A 12 -32.72 19.59 19.72
N VAL A 13 -31.69 20.32 20.12
CA VAL A 13 -31.48 20.71 21.52
C VAL A 13 -31.49 22.22 21.64
N SER A 14 -32.17 22.73 22.66
CA SER A 14 -32.13 24.16 23.02
C SER A 14 -31.12 24.43 24.12
N SER A 15 -30.68 25.69 24.26
CA SER A 15 -29.78 26.12 25.34
C SER A 15 -30.33 25.78 26.73
N GLY A 16 -31.66 25.85 26.93
CA GLY A 16 -32.30 25.48 28.19
C GLY A 16 -32.17 23.99 28.54
N GLN A 17 -32.22 23.10 27.54
CA GLN A 17 -32.00 21.67 27.74
C GLN A 17 -30.52 21.35 28.03
N LEU A 18 -29.60 22.13 27.47
CA LEU A 18 -28.17 21.99 27.69
C LEU A 18 -27.69 22.61 29.00
N GLY A 19 -28.38 23.61 29.55
CA GLY A 19 -28.00 24.27 30.80
C GLY A 19 -27.94 23.36 32.04
N GLY A 20 -28.60 22.19 32.00
CA GLY A 20 -28.54 21.19 33.06
C GLY A 20 -27.34 20.23 32.98
N TRP A 21 -26.53 20.33 31.92
CA TRP A 21 -25.38 19.47 31.71
C TRP A 21 -24.16 19.98 32.46
N ARG A 22 -23.39 19.05 33.03
CA ARG A 22 -22.12 19.34 33.70
C ARG A 22 -21.03 18.53 33.03
N GLY A 23 -19.88 19.14 32.84
CA GLY A 23 -18.73 18.50 32.24
C GLY A 23 -17.48 18.60 33.09
N ALA A 24 -16.63 17.60 32.96
CA ALA A 24 -15.26 17.65 33.47
C ALA A 24 -14.33 17.07 32.42
N ARG A 25 -13.19 17.73 32.22
CA ARG A 25 -12.13 17.21 31.36
C ARG A 25 -11.35 16.11 32.10
N VAL A 26 -11.15 14.98 31.42
CA VAL A 26 -10.37 13.84 31.90
C VAL A 26 -9.37 13.46 30.80
N GLY A 27 -8.15 13.99 30.91
CA GLY A 27 -7.12 13.87 29.88
C GLY A 27 -7.52 14.51 28.56
N THR A 28 -7.66 13.69 27.52
CA THR A 28 -8.06 14.08 26.15
C THR A 28 -9.56 14.00 25.89
N THR A 29 -10.32 13.52 26.88
CA THR A 29 -11.77 13.37 26.80
C THR A 29 -12.47 14.33 27.72
N VAL A 30 -13.73 14.62 27.41
CA VAL A 30 -14.65 15.34 28.28
C VAL A 30 -15.76 14.39 28.66
N ARG A 31 -15.93 14.20 29.98
CA ARG A 31 -17.06 13.46 30.53
C ARG A 31 -18.17 14.45 30.82
N LEU A 32 -19.34 14.21 30.23
CA LEU A 32 -20.53 15.03 30.37
C LEU A 32 -21.63 14.21 31.04
N ASP A 33 -22.27 14.78 32.05
CA ASP A 33 -23.39 14.21 32.78
C ASP A 33 -24.59 15.17 32.67
N GLY A 34 -25.77 14.66 32.31
CA GLY A 34 -26.98 15.46 32.18
C GLY A 34 -28.20 14.65 31.76
N PRO A 35 -29.39 15.27 31.68
CA PRO A 35 -30.59 14.61 31.22
C PRO A 35 -30.57 14.48 29.69
N CYS A 36 -30.87 13.28 29.18
CA CYS A 36 -31.06 13.09 27.74
C CYS A 36 -32.18 14.02 27.23
N PRO A 37 -31.97 14.82 26.17
CA PRO A 37 -32.98 15.74 25.65
C PRO A 37 -34.29 15.06 25.21
N ALA A 38 -34.21 13.77 24.87
CA ALA A 38 -35.32 13.01 24.33
C ALA A 38 -36.12 12.24 25.39
N CYS A 39 -35.45 11.49 26.27
CA CYS A 39 -36.13 10.68 27.30
C CYS A 39 -36.06 11.27 28.70
N ARG A 40 -35.31 12.36 28.89
CA ARG A 40 -35.08 13.06 30.18
C ARG A 40 -34.40 12.22 31.27
N HIS A 41 -33.99 10.99 30.96
CA HIS A 41 -33.25 10.16 31.88
C HIS A 41 -31.81 10.67 32.05
N PRO A 42 -31.22 10.55 33.25
CA PRO A 42 -29.79 10.81 33.45
C PRO A 42 -28.95 9.94 32.53
N THR A 43 -28.03 10.58 31.81
CA THR A 43 -27.12 9.91 30.87
C THR A 43 -25.73 10.47 31.05
N ARG A 44 -24.73 9.63 30.81
CA ARG A 44 -23.31 10.01 30.87
C ARG A 44 -22.69 9.75 29.52
N VAL A 45 -22.22 10.79 28.86
CA VAL A 45 -21.55 10.67 27.57
C VAL A 45 -20.09 11.06 27.72
N VAL A 46 -19.24 10.42 26.93
CA VAL A 46 -17.82 10.75 26.83
C VAL A 46 -17.59 11.25 25.43
N ALA A 47 -17.09 12.48 25.32
CA ALA A 47 -16.66 13.08 24.06
C ALA A 47 -15.14 13.09 24.01
N SER A 48 -14.56 12.54 22.93
CA SER A 48 -13.16 12.79 22.63
C SER A 48 -13.05 14.11 21.89
N LEU A 49 -12.40 15.09 22.52
CA LEU A 49 -12.06 16.38 21.89
C LEU A 49 -10.80 16.29 21.02
N THR A 50 -10.35 15.07 20.75
CA THR A 50 -9.19 14.75 19.93
C THR A 50 -9.50 13.51 19.10
N SER A 51 -9.03 13.51 17.86
CA SER A 51 -8.87 12.29 17.08
C SER A 51 -7.47 11.73 17.36
N THR A 52 -7.33 10.41 17.48
CA THR A 52 -6.12 9.67 17.92
C THR A 52 -4.81 10.35 17.47
N SER A 53 -4.03 10.80 18.45
CA SER A 53 -2.72 11.45 18.29
C SER A 53 -1.71 10.73 19.16
N LEU A 54 -0.53 10.42 18.61
CA LEU A 54 0.56 9.77 19.35
C LEU A 54 1.39 10.73 20.20
N GLU A 55 1.20 12.06 20.11
CA GLU A 55 1.98 13.03 20.87
C GLU A 55 1.23 14.37 21.08
N GLY A 56 1.76 15.18 22.00
CA GLY A 56 1.15 16.33 22.67
C GLY A 56 0.30 17.26 21.80
N PHE A 57 -0.80 17.74 22.39
CA PHE A 57 -1.82 18.48 21.68
C PHE A 57 -2.36 19.66 22.50
N GLU A 58 -2.57 20.79 21.84
CA GLU A 58 -3.32 21.91 22.39
C GLU A 58 -4.82 21.60 22.35
N PRO A 59 -5.54 21.64 23.48
CA PRO A 59 -6.95 21.26 23.53
C PRO A 59 -7.80 22.04 22.54
N ALA A 60 -8.76 21.33 21.92
CA ALA A 60 -9.88 21.95 21.25
C ALA A 60 -10.58 22.94 22.20
N THR A 61 -10.68 24.21 21.80
CA THR A 61 -11.36 25.26 22.57
C THR A 61 -12.86 25.27 22.30
N GLY A 62 -13.32 24.77 21.15
CA GLY A 62 -14.73 24.65 20.80
C GLY A 62 -14.94 23.63 19.68
N LEU A 63 -15.46 22.44 20.02
CA LEU A 63 -15.70 21.37 19.04
C LEU A 63 -17.13 20.86 19.15
N THR A 64 -17.82 20.84 18.02
CA THR A 64 -19.15 20.24 17.87
C THR A 64 -19.03 18.72 17.87
N VAL A 65 -19.73 18.10 18.83
CA VAL A 65 -19.72 16.65 19.02
C VAL A 65 -21.14 16.12 18.93
N ALA A 66 -21.29 14.99 18.26
CA ALA A 66 -22.52 14.21 18.28
C ALA A 66 -22.52 13.23 19.46
N PHE A 67 -23.62 13.22 20.19
CA PHE A 67 -23.87 12.35 21.33
C PHE A 67 -24.94 11.33 20.98
N VAL A 68 -24.92 10.20 21.68
CA VAL A 68 -25.98 9.19 21.61
C VAL A 68 -26.40 8.88 23.03
N CYS A 69 -27.70 8.84 23.29
CA CYS A 69 -28.20 8.50 24.60
C CYS A 69 -27.80 7.06 24.96
N ASN A 70 -27.16 6.91 26.12
CA ASN A 70 -26.73 5.64 26.69
C ASN A 70 -27.27 5.44 28.11
N CYS A 71 -28.42 6.06 28.45
CA CYS A 71 -29.03 5.92 29.76
C CYS A 71 -29.36 4.46 30.11
N GLY A 72 -29.28 4.08 31.38
CA GLY A 72 -29.51 2.70 31.83
C GLY A 72 -30.99 2.32 32.00
N LYS A 73 -31.91 2.94 31.25
CA LYS A 73 -33.35 2.70 31.37
C LYS A 73 -33.87 1.91 30.17
N GLU A 74 -34.87 1.07 30.42
CA GLU A 74 -35.56 0.33 29.37
C GLU A 74 -36.39 1.26 28.49
N HIS A 75 -36.41 0.96 27.20
CA HIS A 75 -37.12 1.72 26.20
C HIS A 75 -37.82 0.77 25.22
N ARG A 76 -39.03 1.13 24.81
CA ARG A 76 -39.86 0.33 23.91
C ARG A 76 -39.14 0.13 22.57
N GLY A 77 -39.02 -1.13 22.13
CA GLY A 77 -38.40 -1.49 20.85
C GLY A 77 -36.89 -1.76 20.89
N GLN A 78 -36.28 -1.72 22.07
CA GLN A 78 -34.86 -2.08 22.25
C GLN A 78 -34.70 -3.61 22.40
N PRO A 79 -33.63 -4.23 21.85
CA PRO A 79 -33.31 -5.61 22.15
C PRO A 79 -33.06 -5.80 23.66
N PRO A 80 -33.44 -6.96 24.22
CA PRO A 80 -33.63 -7.12 25.66
C PRO A 80 -32.36 -6.89 26.49
N GLU A 81 -31.16 -7.24 26.01
CA GLU A 81 -29.92 -7.02 26.78
C GLU A 81 -28.68 -6.84 25.90
N PRO A 82 -27.72 -5.99 26.31
CA PRO A 82 -27.79 -5.02 27.41
C PRO A 82 -28.55 -3.73 27.03
N PRO A 83 -29.20 -3.03 27.97
CA PRO A 83 -29.86 -1.75 27.70
C PRO A 83 -28.84 -0.68 27.27
N GLN A 84 -29.04 -0.07 26.10
CA GLN A 84 -28.15 0.92 25.46
C GLN A 84 -28.81 2.29 25.29
N GLY A 85 -29.46 2.82 26.33
CA GLY A 85 -30.14 4.12 26.28
C GLY A 85 -31.26 4.21 25.26
N CYS A 86 -31.81 5.43 25.09
CA CYS A 86 -32.94 5.68 24.19
C CYS A 86 -32.57 5.64 22.69
N GLY A 87 -31.29 5.45 22.36
CA GLY A 87 -30.78 5.34 20.98
C GLY A 87 -30.72 6.65 20.17
N ARG A 88 -31.45 7.69 20.60
CA ARG A 88 -31.49 9.00 19.94
C ARG A 88 -30.17 9.77 20.08
N SER A 89 -29.82 10.51 19.04
CA SER A 89 -28.65 11.37 19.00
C SER A 89 -29.01 12.85 19.13
N TRP A 90 -28.06 13.65 19.58
CA TRP A 90 -28.09 15.11 19.51
C TRP A 90 -26.66 15.63 19.35
N SER A 91 -26.49 16.88 18.93
CA SER A 91 -25.16 17.49 18.86
C SER A 91 -25.12 18.78 19.67
N ALA A 92 -23.95 19.09 20.22
CA ALA A 92 -23.67 20.34 20.90
C ALA A 92 -22.20 20.73 20.68
N THR A 93 -21.93 22.03 20.62
CA THR A 93 -20.56 22.54 20.69
C THR A 93 -20.08 22.46 22.12
N VAL A 94 -18.98 21.74 22.33
CA VAL A 94 -18.30 21.60 23.62
C VAL A 94 -17.18 22.62 23.67
N THR A 95 -17.26 23.55 24.60
CA THR A 95 -16.21 24.54 24.88
C THR A 95 -15.58 24.21 26.23
N VAL A 96 -14.26 24.23 26.30
CA VAL A 96 -13.50 24.07 27.55
C VAL A 96 -12.81 25.39 27.85
N GLY A 97 -13.21 26.05 28.93
CA GLY A 97 -12.59 27.27 29.41
C GLY A 97 -11.19 27.02 29.98
N ASP A 98 -10.43 28.10 30.17
CA ASP A 98 -9.06 28.05 30.71
C ASP A 98 -9.02 27.51 32.16
N ASP A 99 -10.11 27.69 32.89
CA ASP A 99 -10.34 27.13 34.24
C ASP A 99 -10.74 25.64 34.22
N GLY A 100 -10.82 25.03 33.03
CA GLY A 100 -11.27 23.67 32.82
C GLY A 100 -12.79 23.49 32.89
N ALA A 101 -13.56 24.59 33.04
CA ALA A 101 -15.01 24.54 33.01
C ALA A 101 -15.49 24.13 31.60
N VAL A 102 -16.52 23.29 31.56
CA VAL A 102 -17.07 22.79 30.31
C VAL A 102 -18.45 23.37 30.11
N SER A 103 -18.67 24.02 28.97
CA SER A 103 -19.97 24.53 28.55
C SER A 103 -20.44 23.88 27.26
N LEU A 104 -21.76 23.72 27.11
CA LEU A 104 -22.41 23.20 25.92
C LEU A 104 -23.27 24.29 25.29
N ALA A 105 -23.16 24.45 23.98
CA ALA A 105 -24.04 25.31 23.18
C ALA A 105 -24.81 24.49 22.14
N PRO A 106 -26.07 24.85 21.83
CA PRO A 106 -26.80 24.21 20.73
C PRO A 106 -26.13 24.54 19.40
N VAL A 107 -26.33 23.66 18.41
CA VAL A 107 -25.76 23.82 17.06
C VAL A 107 -26.90 23.96 16.06
N ASP A 108 -26.96 25.13 15.44
CA ASP A 108 -27.99 25.46 14.45
C ASP A 108 -27.54 25.16 13.02
N ASP A 109 -26.23 25.06 12.77
CA ASP A 109 -25.67 24.76 11.44
C ASP A 109 -25.81 23.26 11.09
N PRO A 110 -26.66 22.90 10.11
CA PRO A 110 -26.86 21.51 9.72
C PRO A 110 -25.58 20.80 9.26
N GLN A 111 -24.64 21.52 8.63
CA GLN A 111 -23.40 20.96 8.13
C GLN A 111 -22.47 20.51 9.27
N LEU A 112 -22.37 21.32 10.33
CA LEU A 112 -21.62 20.96 11.53
C LEU A 112 -22.20 19.73 12.22
N VAL A 113 -23.53 19.65 12.28
CA VAL A 113 -24.19 18.49 12.90
C VAL A 113 -23.95 17.21 12.10
N GLU A 114 -24.04 17.27 10.77
CA GLU A 114 -23.69 16.14 9.88
C GLU A 114 -22.22 15.74 10.03
N ALA A 115 -21.30 16.71 10.01
CA ALA A 115 -19.88 16.48 10.16
C ALA A 115 -19.54 15.82 11.52
N ALA A 116 -20.16 16.28 12.61
CA ALA A 116 -19.97 15.71 13.94
C ALA A 116 -20.49 14.28 14.06
N GLU A 117 -21.63 13.97 13.43
CA GLU A 117 -22.15 12.60 13.38
C GLU A 117 -21.26 11.68 12.54
N ALA A 118 -20.84 12.13 11.36
CA ALA A 118 -19.90 11.41 10.52
C ALA A 118 -18.59 11.14 11.28
N PHE A 119 -18.09 12.15 12.02
CA PHE A 119 -16.89 12.01 12.84
C PHE A 119 -17.06 11.00 13.98
N ARG A 120 -18.18 11.03 14.70
CA ARG A 120 -18.49 10.04 15.75
C ARG A 120 -18.53 8.61 15.20
N VAL A 121 -19.20 8.40 14.08
CA VAL A 121 -19.22 7.08 13.40
C VAL A 121 -17.81 6.71 12.95
N ALA A 122 -17.06 7.67 12.40
CA ALA A 122 -15.69 7.46 12.00
C ALA A 122 -14.73 7.22 13.19
N GLN A 123 -15.08 7.57 14.43
CA GLN A 123 -14.33 7.24 15.64
C GLN A 123 -14.59 5.80 16.13
N THR A 124 -15.82 5.30 15.95
CA THR A 124 -16.14 3.92 16.34
C THR A 124 -15.31 2.92 15.53
N GLY A 125 -14.52 2.08 16.22
CA GLY A 125 -13.67 1.07 15.60
C GLY A 125 -12.45 1.61 14.82
N GLN A 126 -11.97 2.84 15.11
CA GLN A 126 -10.74 3.36 14.47
C GLN A 126 -9.53 2.46 14.73
N LEU A 127 -9.35 2.04 15.99
CA LEU A 127 -8.22 1.20 16.36
C LEU A 127 -8.24 -0.14 15.63
N ASP A 128 -9.41 -0.78 15.53
CA ASP A 128 -9.56 -2.05 14.81
C ASP A 128 -9.34 -1.87 13.31
N ARG A 129 -9.82 -0.76 12.73
CA ARG A 129 -9.54 -0.42 11.32
C ARG A 129 -8.06 -0.15 11.07
N LEU A 130 -7.37 0.53 11.99
CA LEU A 130 -5.93 0.79 11.89
C LEU A 130 -5.12 -0.51 12.00
N ARG A 131 -5.45 -1.38 12.95
CA ARG A 131 -4.83 -2.70 13.09
C ARG A 131 -5.08 -3.58 11.87
N GLY A 132 -6.32 -3.67 11.42
CA GLY A 132 -6.68 -4.42 10.22
C GLY A 132 -5.98 -3.86 8.97
N ALA A 133 -5.87 -2.53 8.85
CA ALA A 133 -5.09 -1.91 7.77
C ALA A 133 -3.61 -2.31 7.85
N ALA A 134 -2.99 -2.25 9.03
CA ALA A 134 -1.59 -2.62 9.23
C ALA A 134 -1.33 -4.11 8.89
N GLU A 135 -2.18 -5.02 9.37
CA GLU A 135 -2.11 -6.46 9.05
C GLU A 135 -2.17 -6.70 7.54
N LYS A 136 -3.08 -6.00 6.86
CA LYS A 136 -3.21 -6.10 5.40
C LYS A 136 -1.98 -5.54 4.69
N TRP A 137 -1.43 -4.41 5.13
CA TRP A 137 -0.18 -3.86 4.57
C TRP A 137 0.99 -4.85 4.64
N ILE A 138 1.10 -5.64 5.73
CA ILE A 138 2.10 -6.70 5.84
C ILE A 138 1.91 -7.72 4.70
N ALA A 139 0.69 -8.19 4.46
CA ALA A 139 0.40 -9.12 3.36
C ALA A 139 0.76 -8.53 1.98
N GLY A 140 0.55 -7.22 1.78
CA GLY A 140 0.94 -6.51 0.56
C GLY A 140 2.45 -6.50 0.34
N ILE A 141 3.22 -6.24 1.40
CA ILE A 141 4.68 -6.27 1.37
C ILE A 141 5.18 -7.70 1.10
N THR A 142 4.59 -8.71 1.75
CA THR A 142 4.93 -10.11 1.50
C THR A 142 4.67 -10.52 0.05
N ALA A 143 3.55 -10.08 -0.54
CA ALA A 143 3.25 -10.34 -1.94
C ALA A 143 4.28 -9.68 -2.88
N LEU A 144 4.73 -8.45 -2.58
CA LEU A 144 5.78 -7.78 -3.34
C LEU A 144 7.11 -8.54 -3.29
N LEU A 145 7.51 -8.96 -2.09
CA LEU A 145 8.72 -9.77 -1.90
C LEU A 145 8.59 -11.13 -2.61
N GLY A 146 7.39 -11.71 -2.62
CA GLY A 146 7.09 -12.94 -3.36
C GLY A 146 7.26 -12.78 -4.87
N VAL A 147 6.74 -11.69 -5.46
CA VAL A 147 6.94 -11.39 -6.89
C VAL A 147 8.42 -11.22 -7.22
N LEU A 148 9.18 -10.52 -6.38
CA LEU A 148 10.64 -10.39 -6.55
C LEU A 148 11.35 -11.75 -6.48
N GLY A 149 10.95 -12.60 -5.54
CA GLY A 149 11.49 -13.97 -5.42
C GLY A 149 11.19 -14.84 -6.64
N VAL A 150 9.94 -14.83 -7.12
CA VAL A 150 9.52 -15.61 -8.31
C VAL A 150 10.21 -15.10 -9.57
N ALA A 151 10.33 -13.77 -9.74
CA ALA A 151 11.05 -13.21 -10.88
C ALA A 151 12.54 -13.61 -10.86
N GLY A 152 13.17 -13.66 -9.69
CA GLY A 152 14.57 -14.08 -9.55
C GLY A 152 14.81 -15.58 -9.81
N ILE A 153 13.85 -16.43 -9.43
CA ILE A 153 13.98 -17.90 -9.56
C ILE A 153 13.46 -18.40 -10.91
N GLY A 154 12.39 -17.80 -11.43
CA GLY A 154 11.67 -18.28 -12.61
C GLY A 154 12.49 -18.15 -13.90
N PHE A 155 13.33 -17.13 -14.00
CA PHE A 155 14.30 -17.03 -15.08
C PHE A 155 15.58 -17.76 -14.65
N GLY A 156 15.66 -19.05 -14.93
CA GLY A 156 16.85 -19.84 -14.61
C GLY A 156 18.12 -19.10 -15.06
N ALA A 157 19.03 -18.83 -14.12
CA ALA A 157 20.22 -18.01 -14.36
C ALA A 157 21.03 -18.49 -15.58
N GLU A 158 20.97 -19.79 -15.86
CA GLU A 158 21.59 -20.41 -17.03
C GLU A 158 21.00 -19.93 -18.35
N GLN A 159 19.67 -19.81 -18.47
CA GLN A 159 19.06 -19.31 -19.70
C GLN A 159 19.42 -17.85 -19.96
N VAL A 160 19.46 -17.02 -18.92
CA VAL A 160 19.89 -15.62 -19.05
C VAL A 160 21.37 -15.52 -19.43
N ARG A 161 22.22 -16.43 -18.94
CA ARG A 161 23.64 -16.50 -19.32
C ARG A 161 23.85 -16.89 -20.78
N LYS A 162 22.94 -17.65 -21.38
CA LYS A 162 23.02 -17.98 -22.82
C LYS A 162 22.72 -16.78 -23.72
N LEU A 163 22.03 -15.76 -23.23
CA LEU A 163 21.72 -14.57 -24.03
C LEU A 163 22.98 -13.72 -24.28
N GLY A 164 23.06 -13.09 -25.46
CA GLY A 164 24.07 -12.06 -25.73
C GLY A 164 23.89 -10.84 -24.83
N VAL A 165 24.93 -10.01 -24.69
CA VAL A 165 24.89 -8.76 -23.91
C VAL A 165 23.64 -7.90 -24.19
N PRO A 166 23.28 -7.58 -25.44
CA PRO A 166 22.07 -6.78 -25.70
C PRO A 166 20.80 -7.49 -25.23
N GLY A 167 20.72 -8.81 -25.39
CA GLY A 167 19.58 -9.61 -24.93
C GLY A 167 19.41 -9.61 -23.42
N ARG A 168 20.51 -9.72 -22.68
CA ARG A 168 20.51 -9.63 -21.22
C ARG A 168 20.05 -8.25 -20.74
N ILE A 169 20.52 -7.18 -21.38
CA ILE A 169 20.12 -5.80 -21.06
C ILE A 169 18.62 -5.61 -21.34
N SER A 170 18.14 -6.04 -22.51
CA SER A 170 16.71 -5.93 -22.86
C SER A 170 15.83 -6.70 -21.89
N LEU A 171 16.15 -7.97 -21.61
CA LEU A 171 15.39 -8.79 -20.67
C LEU A 171 15.40 -8.18 -19.27
N GLY A 172 16.57 -7.76 -18.77
CA GLY A 172 16.70 -7.12 -17.46
C GLY A 172 15.88 -5.83 -17.37
N THR A 173 15.88 -5.00 -18.41
CA THR A 173 15.09 -3.76 -18.46
C THR A 173 13.58 -4.04 -18.43
N VAL A 174 13.10 -5.00 -19.23
CA VAL A 174 11.67 -5.36 -19.27
C VAL A 174 11.21 -5.95 -17.92
N VAL A 175 12.01 -6.84 -17.32
CA VAL A 175 11.71 -7.42 -16.00
C VAL A 175 11.72 -6.34 -14.92
N ALA A 176 12.68 -5.41 -14.93
CA ALA A 176 12.72 -4.30 -13.99
C ALA A 176 11.48 -3.41 -14.10
N LEU A 177 11.05 -3.06 -15.32
CA LEU A 177 9.82 -2.28 -15.53
C LEU A 177 8.56 -3.04 -15.10
N ALA A 178 8.50 -4.36 -15.31
CA ALA A 178 7.40 -5.20 -14.85
C ALA A 178 7.30 -5.21 -13.32
N ILE A 179 8.43 -5.34 -12.63
CA ILE A 179 8.50 -5.27 -11.17
C ILE A 179 8.06 -3.90 -10.66
N LEU A 180 8.59 -2.81 -11.25
CA LEU A 180 8.24 -1.45 -10.84
C LEU A 180 6.75 -1.16 -11.05
N SER A 181 6.17 -1.54 -12.18
CA SER A 181 4.74 -1.38 -12.45
C SER A 181 3.88 -2.21 -11.50
N GLY A 182 4.26 -3.46 -11.22
CA GLY A 182 3.61 -4.29 -10.21
C GLY A 182 3.67 -3.69 -8.80
N ALA A 183 4.83 -3.14 -8.42
CA ALA A 183 5.01 -2.45 -7.14
C ALA A 183 4.12 -1.22 -7.00
N VAL A 184 4.06 -0.39 -8.05
CA VAL A 184 3.15 0.77 -8.09
C VAL A 184 1.69 0.34 -8.04
N ALA A 185 1.30 -0.72 -8.76
CA ALA A 185 -0.06 -1.26 -8.73
C ALA A 185 -0.48 -1.67 -7.31
N ILE A 186 0.37 -2.43 -6.62
CA ILE A 186 0.13 -2.86 -5.24
C ILE A 186 0.07 -1.64 -4.31
N ALA A 187 1.04 -0.73 -4.38
CA ALA A 187 1.05 0.47 -3.53
C ALA A 187 -0.22 1.32 -3.70
N LEU A 188 -0.69 1.50 -4.94
CA LEU A 188 -1.92 2.23 -5.24
C LEU A 188 -3.17 1.50 -4.74
N ALA A 189 -3.26 0.18 -4.93
CA ALA A 189 -4.38 -0.63 -4.45
C ALA A 189 -4.49 -0.58 -2.91
N TYR A 190 -3.36 -0.73 -2.21
CA TYR A 190 -3.33 -0.64 -0.75
C TYR A 190 -3.66 0.77 -0.25
N ARG A 191 -3.13 1.82 -0.91
CA ARG A 191 -3.48 3.20 -0.59
C ARG A 191 -4.95 3.52 -0.88
N ALA A 192 -5.56 2.86 -1.85
CA ALA A 192 -6.99 2.99 -2.14
C ALA A 192 -7.85 2.28 -1.08
N ALA A 193 -7.45 1.08 -0.66
CA ALA A 193 -8.20 0.26 0.30
C ALA A 193 -8.08 0.76 1.75
N TYR A 194 -6.90 1.24 2.15
CA TYR A 194 -6.58 1.54 3.56
C TYR A 194 -6.18 2.99 3.80
N GLY A 195 -6.06 3.79 2.75
CA GLY A 195 -5.54 5.14 2.84
C GLY A 195 -4.04 5.18 3.16
N TRP A 196 -3.56 6.36 3.53
CA TRP A 196 -2.21 6.52 4.08
C TRP A 196 -2.33 6.73 5.59
N PRO A 197 -1.45 6.13 6.41
CA PRO A 197 -1.42 6.43 7.83
C PRO A 197 -1.09 7.92 7.98
N ARG A 198 -2.10 8.71 8.32
CA ARG A 198 -1.99 10.15 8.55
C ARG A 198 -2.68 10.46 9.85
N GLN A 199 -1.99 11.22 10.68
CA GLN A 199 -2.52 11.80 11.88
C GLN A 199 -3.09 13.17 11.52
N ARG A 200 -4.36 13.40 11.85
CA ARG A 200 -4.97 14.72 11.76
C ARG A 200 -5.64 15.03 13.08
N SER A 201 -5.29 16.19 13.60
CA SER A 201 -6.04 16.77 14.70
C SER A 201 -7.30 17.46 14.16
N ILE A 202 -8.40 17.33 14.90
CA ILE A 202 -9.59 18.14 14.73
C ILE A 202 -9.74 18.93 16.03
N ALA A 203 -9.31 20.20 15.99
CA ALA A 203 -9.26 21.08 17.16
C ALA A 203 -10.52 21.96 17.28
N ASP A 204 -11.20 22.21 16.17
CA ASP A 204 -12.32 23.12 16.11
C ASP A 204 -13.32 22.71 15.01
N ASP A 205 -14.41 23.46 14.94
CA ASP A 205 -15.48 23.26 13.97
C ASP A 205 -15.03 23.51 12.52
N THR A 206 -14.08 24.42 12.30
CA THR A 206 -13.50 24.65 10.96
C THR A 206 -12.74 23.42 10.47
N ALA A 207 -11.91 22.84 11.33
CA ALA A 207 -11.16 21.61 11.05
C ALA A 207 -12.11 20.41 10.90
N LEU A 208 -13.22 20.38 11.63
CA LEU A 208 -14.24 19.34 11.52
C LEU A 208 -14.94 19.39 10.15
N LEU A 209 -15.33 20.59 9.70
CA LEU A 209 -15.91 20.78 8.37
C LEU A 209 -14.92 20.46 7.25
N ALA A 210 -13.67 20.90 7.38
CA ALA A 210 -12.62 20.57 6.41
C ALA A 210 -12.36 19.05 6.34
N TRP A 211 -12.33 18.38 7.50
CA TRP A 211 -12.26 16.93 7.56
C TRP A 211 -13.45 16.28 6.86
N HIS A 212 -14.67 16.76 7.10
CA HIS A 212 -15.88 16.19 6.51
C HIS A 212 -15.91 16.34 4.98
N ALA A 213 -15.55 17.53 4.47
CA ALA A 213 -15.42 17.78 3.04
C ALA A 213 -14.37 16.84 2.40
N ASP A 214 -13.22 16.66 3.06
CA ASP A 214 -12.20 15.72 2.60
C ASP A 214 -12.72 14.28 2.55
N GLN A 215 -13.49 13.84 3.56
CA GLN A 215 -14.10 12.51 3.59
C GLN A 215 -15.09 12.30 2.44
N GLN A 216 -15.90 13.31 2.11
CA GLN A 216 -16.83 13.26 0.98
C GLN A 216 -16.12 13.17 -0.37
N ALA A 217 -14.92 13.72 -0.49
CA ALA A 217 -14.10 13.63 -1.71
C ALA A 217 -13.32 12.31 -1.85
N LEU A 218 -13.16 11.52 -0.77
CA LEU A 218 -12.38 10.28 -0.79
C LEU A 218 -12.88 9.22 -1.80
N PRO A 219 -14.19 8.94 -1.94
CA PRO A 219 -14.65 7.87 -2.83
C PRO A 219 -14.21 8.05 -4.27
N ALA A 220 -14.28 9.28 -4.80
CA ALA A 220 -13.82 9.60 -6.15
C ALA A 220 -12.30 9.39 -6.29
N ALA A 221 -11.52 9.93 -5.35
CA ALA A 221 -10.06 9.78 -5.35
C ALA A 221 -9.61 8.31 -5.19
N VAL A 222 -10.35 7.51 -4.40
CA VAL A 222 -10.12 6.07 -4.23
C VAL A 222 -10.40 5.33 -5.53
N ALA A 223 -11.50 5.65 -6.22
CA ALA A 223 -11.85 5.04 -7.50
C ALA A 223 -10.80 5.33 -8.58
N ASP A 224 -10.27 6.55 -8.66
CA ASP A 224 -9.20 6.91 -9.61
C ASP A 224 -7.89 6.16 -9.33
N ARG A 225 -7.51 6.05 -8.06
CA ARG A 225 -6.32 5.27 -7.65
C ARG A 225 -6.47 3.80 -7.96
N LEU A 226 -7.66 3.23 -7.73
CA LEU A 226 -7.94 1.83 -8.05
C LEU A 226 -7.91 1.57 -9.57
N ARG A 227 -8.49 2.46 -10.38
CA ARG A 227 -8.38 2.38 -11.85
C ARG A 227 -6.92 2.42 -12.31
N THR A 228 -6.10 3.29 -11.71
CA THR A 228 -4.66 3.37 -12.01
C THR A 228 -3.92 2.11 -11.56
N ALA A 229 -4.24 1.57 -10.38
CA ALA A 229 -3.68 0.32 -9.90
C ALA A 229 -3.95 -0.86 -10.85
N VAL A 230 -5.20 -0.99 -11.31
CA VAL A 230 -5.61 -2.04 -12.28
C VAL A 230 -4.85 -1.88 -13.60
N ARG A 231 -4.71 -0.66 -14.12
CA ARG A 231 -3.93 -0.39 -15.34
C ARG A 231 -2.46 -0.79 -15.16
N MET A 232 -1.84 -0.41 -14.04
CA MET A 232 -0.45 -0.76 -13.76
C MET A 232 -0.25 -2.28 -13.59
N ALA A 233 -1.20 -2.98 -12.98
CA ALA A 233 -1.18 -4.44 -12.90
C ALA A 233 -1.26 -5.09 -14.29
N GLY A 234 -2.12 -4.56 -15.17
CA GLY A 234 -2.21 -5.00 -16.57
C GLY A 234 -0.90 -4.76 -17.35
N VAL A 235 -0.27 -3.60 -17.16
CA VAL A 235 1.04 -3.29 -17.75
C VAL A 235 2.12 -4.25 -17.24
N ALA A 236 2.17 -4.51 -15.94
CA ALA A 236 3.12 -5.45 -15.34
C ALA A 236 2.97 -6.85 -15.94
N LEU A 237 1.72 -7.34 -16.06
CA LEU A 237 1.42 -8.64 -16.66
C LEU A 237 1.84 -8.69 -18.14
N ALA A 238 1.55 -7.64 -18.91
CA ALA A 238 1.97 -7.54 -20.31
C ALA A 238 3.50 -7.58 -20.44
N LEU A 239 4.23 -6.83 -19.59
CA LEU A 239 5.69 -6.82 -19.59
C LEU A 239 6.29 -8.18 -19.19
N LEU A 240 5.72 -8.88 -18.21
CA LEU A 240 6.14 -10.24 -17.86
C LEU A 240 5.92 -11.21 -19.02
N THR A 241 4.81 -11.06 -19.75
CA THR A 241 4.52 -11.86 -20.94
C THR A 241 5.55 -11.59 -22.05
N VAL A 242 5.91 -10.32 -22.26
CA VAL A 242 6.99 -9.94 -23.19
C VAL A 242 8.33 -10.51 -22.74
N ALA A 243 8.68 -10.43 -21.45
CA ALA A 243 9.92 -11.00 -20.92
C ALA A 243 10.01 -12.52 -21.16
N ALA A 244 8.91 -13.25 -20.96
CA ALA A 244 8.83 -14.67 -21.26
C ALA A 244 9.02 -14.95 -22.76
N GLY A 245 8.37 -14.17 -23.63
CA GLY A 245 8.58 -14.26 -25.08
C GLY A 245 10.02 -13.95 -25.48
N LEU A 246 10.62 -12.90 -24.92
CA LEU A 246 12.02 -12.54 -25.16
C LEU A 246 12.96 -13.71 -24.82
N LEU A 247 12.73 -14.41 -23.72
CA LEU A 247 13.55 -15.57 -23.36
C LEU A 247 13.53 -16.68 -24.43
N TRP A 248 12.38 -16.89 -25.08
CA TRP A 248 12.21 -17.93 -26.10
C TRP A 248 12.67 -17.52 -27.50
N PHE A 249 12.55 -16.23 -27.83
CA PHE A 249 12.79 -15.74 -29.18
C PHE A 249 14.12 -14.99 -29.36
N LEU A 250 14.81 -14.61 -28.28
CA LEU A 250 16.13 -13.99 -28.41
C LEU A 250 17.19 -15.03 -28.79
N PRO A 251 18.06 -14.70 -29.77
CA PRO A 251 19.14 -15.58 -30.15
C PRO A 251 20.13 -15.74 -29.00
N GLU A 252 20.59 -16.97 -28.79
CA GLU A 252 21.70 -17.25 -27.90
C GLU A 252 22.96 -16.52 -28.38
N ALA A 253 23.80 -16.08 -27.44
CA ALA A 253 25.11 -15.56 -27.73
C ALA A 253 25.88 -16.64 -28.49
N LYS A 254 26.39 -16.27 -29.68
CA LYS A 254 27.36 -17.13 -30.35
C LYS A 254 28.54 -17.31 -29.38
N PRO A 255 28.90 -18.55 -29.00
CA PRO A 255 30.07 -18.74 -28.17
C PRO A 255 31.27 -18.08 -28.86
N ALA A 256 32.03 -17.28 -28.11
CA ALA A 256 33.29 -16.75 -28.63
C ALA A 256 34.09 -17.98 -29.07
N ALA A 257 34.44 -18.03 -30.36
CA ALA A 257 35.09 -19.20 -30.90
C ALA A 257 36.38 -19.45 -30.09
N PRO A 258 36.59 -20.69 -29.59
CA PRO A 258 37.59 -20.93 -28.58
C PRO A 258 38.98 -20.62 -29.14
N LEU A 259 39.75 -19.84 -28.37
CA LEU A 259 41.18 -19.64 -28.63
C LEU A 259 41.90 -20.95 -28.29
N VAL A 260 42.57 -21.49 -29.28
CA VAL A 260 43.33 -22.74 -29.18
C VAL A 260 44.79 -22.45 -29.47
N LYS A 261 45.65 -23.03 -28.64
CA LYS A 261 47.08 -23.16 -28.90
C LYS A 261 47.31 -24.60 -29.36
N VAL A 262 47.69 -24.75 -30.62
CA VAL A 262 47.98 -26.02 -31.27
C VAL A 262 49.50 -26.13 -31.39
N SER A 263 50.09 -27.15 -30.78
CA SER A 263 51.49 -27.52 -31.02
C SER A 263 51.54 -28.72 -31.96
N THR A 264 52.31 -28.60 -33.03
CA THR A 264 52.52 -29.69 -33.99
C THR A 264 53.65 -30.62 -33.55
N ALA A 265 53.79 -31.77 -34.20
CA ALA A 265 54.92 -32.68 -33.98
C ALA A 265 56.29 -32.07 -34.36
N GLU A 266 56.29 -31.01 -35.17
CA GLU A 266 57.48 -30.26 -35.61
C GLU A 266 57.82 -29.09 -34.66
N GLU A 267 57.25 -29.08 -33.45
CA GLU A 267 57.38 -28.01 -32.44
C GLU A 267 56.85 -26.63 -32.87
N THR A 268 56.13 -26.52 -33.99
CA THR A 268 55.49 -25.26 -34.38
C THR A 268 54.25 -25.01 -33.51
N ILE A 269 54.15 -23.78 -32.98
CA ILE A 269 53.07 -23.35 -32.11
C ILE A 269 52.18 -22.38 -32.87
N ILE A 270 50.94 -22.78 -33.11
CA ILE A 270 49.93 -21.96 -33.77
C ILE A 270 48.89 -21.58 -32.73
N CYS A 271 48.69 -20.28 -32.52
CA CYS A 271 47.70 -19.77 -31.58
C CYS A 271 46.65 -18.97 -32.34
N GLY A 272 45.38 -19.30 -32.11
CA GLY A 272 44.31 -18.67 -32.87
C GLY A 272 42.93 -19.16 -32.53
N THR A 273 41.93 -18.69 -33.26
CA THR A 273 40.53 -19.04 -33.08
C THR A 273 40.18 -20.30 -33.86
N LEU A 274 39.65 -21.34 -33.19
CA LEU A 274 39.18 -22.55 -33.88
C LEU A 274 37.87 -22.26 -34.63
N LEU A 275 37.85 -22.45 -35.95
CA LEU A 275 36.67 -22.13 -36.78
C LEU A 275 35.80 -23.34 -37.09
N ASN A 276 36.40 -24.50 -37.37
CA ASN A 276 35.72 -25.79 -37.47
C ASN A 276 36.72 -26.94 -37.67
N SER A 277 36.34 -28.15 -37.25
CA SER A 277 36.95 -29.39 -37.71
C SER A 277 36.17 -29.90 -38.92
N ARG A 278 36.88 -30.27 -39.99
CA ARG A 278 36.27 -30.90 -41.17
C ARG A 278 36.32 -32.42 -41.02
N ALA A 279 35.40 -33.10 -41.70
CA ALA A 279 35.38 -34.56 -41.80
C ALA A 279 36.60 -35.15 -42.55
N ASP A 280 37.43 -34.30 -43.17
CA ASP A 280 38.68 -34.67 -43.86
C ASP A 280 39.86 -34.89 -42.92
N GLY A 281 39.67 -34.82 -41.60
CA GLY A 281 40.74 -34.97 -40.63
C GLY A 281 41.61 -33.71 -40.47
N SER A 282 41.16 -32.54 -40.93
CA SER A 282 41.84 -31.26 -40.70
C SER A 282 41.09 -30.35 -39.74
N MET A 283 41.83 -29.51 -39.01
CA MET A 283 41.30 -28.41 -38.21
C MET A 283 41.70 -27.08 -38.84
N ARG A 284 40.77 -26.11 -38.87
CA ARG A 284 41.06 -24.74 -39.33
C ARG A 284 41.16 -23.78 -38.15
N VAL A 285 42.34 -23.18 -38.00
CA VAL A 285 42.64 -22.18 -36.98
C VAL A 285 42.86 -20.84 -37.68
N ARG A 286 42.19 -19.80 -37.20
CA ARG A 286 42.48 -18.42 -37.61
C ARG A 286 43.54 -17.85 -36.68
N ARG A 287 44.74 -17.61 -37.19
CA ARG A 287 45.87 -17.17 -36.39
C ARG A 287 45.61 -15.82 -35.72
N ALA A 288 46.06 -15.64 -34.48
CA ALA A 288 45.78 -14.45 -33.68
C ALA A 288 46.65 -13.23 -34.04
N ASP A 289 47.82 -13.47 -34.63
CA ASP A 289 48.83 -12.49 -35.04
C ASP A 289 48.47 -11.79 -36.37
N ASP A 290 48.08 -12.54 -37.40
CA ASP A 290 47.87 -12.03 -38.77
C ASP A 290 46.46 -12.29 -39.32
N GLY A 291 45.62 -13.03 -38.60
CA GLY A 291 44.26 -13.37 -39.01
C GLY A 291 44.19 -14.39 -40.16
N THR A 292 45.31 -14.98 -40.58
CA THR A 292 45.35 -15.96 -41.66
C THR A 292 44.66 -17.27 -41.26
N LEU A 293 44.08 -17.94 -42.25
CA LEU A 293 43.43 -19.23 -42.07
C LEU A 293 44.45 -20.34 -42.29
N GLU A 294 44.85 -21.00 -41.22
CA GLU A 294 45.77 -22.13 -41.26
C GLU A 294 44.98 -23.44 -41.14
N THR A 295 45.23 -24.37 -42.06
CA THR A 295 44.61 -25.70 -42.06
C THR A 295 45.65 -26.70 -41.58
N ILE A 296 45.42 -27.28 -40.40
CA ILE A 296 46.35 -28.20 -39.74
C ILE A 296 45.76 -29.62 -39.82
N PRO A 297 46.47 -30.60 -40.42
CA PRO A 297 46.03 -31.99 -40.39
C PRO A 297 46.12 -32.54 -38.95
N LEU A 298 45.06 -33.21 -38.48
CA LEU A 298 45.00 -33.77 -37.11
C LEU A 298 46.13 -34.77 -36.83
N ALA A 299 46.61 -35.46 -37.86
CA ALA A 299 47.76 -36.37 -37.75
C ALA A 299 49.07 -35.66 -37.33
N GLY A 300 49.20 -34.36 -37.63
CA GLY A 300 50.36 -33.54 -37.28
C GLY A 300 50.22 -32.81 -35.95
N VAL A 301 49.09 -32.96 -35.24
CA VAL A 301 48.82 -32.25 -33.99
C VAL A 301 49.32 -33.06 -32.80
N ALA A 302 50.32 -32.53 -32.09
CA ALA A 302 50.86 -33.14 -30.87
C ALA A 302 50.02 -32.78 -29.63
N ARG A 303 49.52 -31.54 -29.55
CA ARG A 303 48.70 -31.08 -28.43
C ARG A 303 47.79 -29.92 -28.84
N VAL A 304 46.56 -29.94 -28.34
CA VAL A 304 45.62 -28.81 -28.43
C VAL A 304 45.27 -28.39 -27.02
N VAL A 305 45.47 -27.11 -26.71
CA VAL A 305 45.09 -26.53 -25.42
C VAL A 305 44.22 -25.31 -25.67
N THR A 306 43.07 -25.24 -25.00
CA THR A 306 42.28 -24.01 -24.96
C THR A 306 42.99 -22.99 -24.08
N VAL A 307 43.28 -21.82 -24.64
CA VAL A 307 44.02 -20.76 -23.94
C VAL A 307 43.13 -19.53 -23.77
N ALA A 308 43.29 -18.79 -22.66
CA ALA A 308 42.56 -17.55 -22.44
C ALA A 308 43.08 -16.39 -23.31
N LYS A 309 44.36 -16.45 -23.70
CA LYS A 309 45.03 -15.50 -24.58
C LYS A 309 46.07 -16.20 -25.46
N CYS A 310 46.12 -15.74 -26.70
CA CYS A 310 47.31 -15.73 -27.55
C CYS A 310 47.96 -14.36 -27.36
#